data_AF-A0A9E2USF6-F1
#
_entry.id   AF-A0A9E2USF6-F1
#
_cell.length_a   1.000
_cell.length_b   1.000
_cell.length_c   1.000
_cell.angle_alpha   90.00
_cell.angle_beta   90.00
_cell.angle_gamma   90.00
#
_symmetry.space_group_name_H-M   'P 1'
#
loop_
_entity.id
_entity.type
_entity.pdbx_description
1 polymer ?
#
loop_
_entity_poly.entity_id
_entity_poly.type
_entity_poly.pdbx_seq_one_letter_code
_entity_poly.pdbx_strand_id
1 'polypeptide(L)'
;EGYLPPKSGARKKRLKEILDEKRTVIFYESPHRLIKSLRDIQEVLGDREIALLRELTKKFEQIIRGSAASLLEYSQKHPPKGEFVVAIKGKVQLNPKG
;
A
#
# COMPACT_ATOMS: atom_id res chain seq x y z
N GLU A 1 11.91 2.12 0.11
CA GLU A 1 12.03 1.16 1.23
C GLU A 1 12.30 -0.23 0.67
N GLY A 2 12.51 -1.22 1.53
CA GLY A 2 12.48 -2.64 1.15
C GLY A 2 11.09 -3.25 1.29
N TYR A 3 11.03 -4.50 1.74
CA TYR A 3 9.79 -5.18 2.07
C TYR A 3 9.25 -4.73 3.43
N LEU A 4 7.92 -4.66 3.57
CA LEU A 4 7.31 -4.54 4.90
C LEU A 4 7.63 -5.78 5.76
N PRO A 5 7.80 -5.62 7.08
CA PRO A 5 7.97 -6.76 7.98
C PRO A 5 6.82 -7.78 7.83
N PRO A 6 7.11 -9.09 7.90
CA PRO A 6 6.09 -10.12 7.68
C PRO A 6 5.07 -10.20 8.82
N LYS A 7 5.49 -9.95 10.06
CA LYS A 7 4.63 -9.96 11.25
C LYS A 7 3.82 -8.67 11.35
N SER A 8 2.51 -8.77 11.56
CA SER A 8 1.60 -7.60 11.60
C SER A 8 2.02 -6.55 12.62
N GLY A 9 2.40 -6.93 13.85
CA GLY A 9 2.86 -5.96 14.85
C GLY A 9 4.07 -5.14 14.41
N ALA A 10 5.08 -5.79 13.82
CA ALA A 10 6.26 -5.11 13.29
C ALA A 10 5.94 -4.26 12.05
N ARG A 11 5.04 -4.74 11.17
CA ARG A 11 4.56 -4.00 10.00
C ARG A 11 3.82 -2.73 10.41
N LYS A 12 2.87 -2.84 11.35
CA LYS A 12 2.14 -1.68 11.91
C LYS A 12 3.09 -0.68 12.56
N LYS A 13 4.12 -1.15 13.28
CA LYS A 13 5.16 -0.26 13.83
C LYS A 13 5.87 0.53 12.72
N ARG A 14 6.33 -0.15 11.65
CA ARG A 14 6.94 0.52 10.48
C ARG A 14 5.97 1.49 9.81
N LEU A 15 4.70 1.13 9.67
CA LEU A 15 3.68 2.01 9.08
C LEU A 15 3.45 3.27 9.93
N LYS A 16 3.47 3.16 11.26
CA LYS A 16 3.33 4.33 12.15
C LYS A 16 4.49 5.31 11.99
N GLU A 17 5.70 4.83 11.74
CA GLU A 17 6.86 5.69 11.50
C GLU A 17 6.73 6.54 10.22
N ILE A 18 5.88 6.15 9.27
CA ILE A 18 5.61 6.91 8.03
C ILE A 18 4.26 7.64 8.05
N LEU A 19 3.55 7.65 9.19
CA LEU A 19 2.21 8.22 9.29
C LEU A 19 2.15 9.68 8.80
N ASP A 20 3.14 10.46 9.21
CA ASP A 20 3.31 11.89 8.92
C ASP A 20 4.28 12.18 7.78
N GLU A 21 4.80 11.15 7.10
CA GLU A 21 5.67 11.33 5.94
C GLU A 21 4.89 12.01 4.81
N LYS A 22 5.44 13.11 4.27
CA LYS A 22 4.81 13.92 3.21
C LYS A 22 5.14 13.41 1.81
N ARG A 23 6.23 12.66 1.66
CA ARG A 23 6.65 12.05 0.40
C ARG A 23 5.93 10.74 0.15
N THR A 24 5.86 10.34 -1.11
CA THR A 24 5.43 8.99 -1.47
C THR A 24 6.41 7.97 -0.91
N VAL A 25 5.88 6.94 -0.23
CA VAL A 25 6.68 5.83 0.30
C VAL A 25 6.44 4.59 -0.54
N ILE A 26 7.51 3.91 -0.94
CA ILE A 26 7.45 2.73 -1.80
C ILE A 26 7.94 1.51 -1.04
N PHE A 27 7.14 0.46 -1.01
CA PHE A 27 7.47 -0.87 -0.47
C PHE A 27 7.34 -1.96 -1.54
N TYR A 28 8.05 -3.06 -1.34
CA TYR A 28 7.80 -4.32 -2.05
C TYR A 28 6.88 -5.23 -1.24
N GLU A 29 6.02 -5.99 -1.93
CA GLU A 29 5.08 -6.89 -1.30
C GLU A 29 4.79 -8.14 -2.12
N SER A 30 4.73 -9.29 -1.43
CA SER A 30 4.40 -10.57 -2.06
C SER A 30 2.88 -10.76 -2.18
N PRO A 31 2.39 -11.53 -3.17
CA PRO A 31 0.95 -11.65 -3.42
C PRO A 31 0.21 -12.26 -2.23
N HIS A 32 0.86 -13.19 -1.52
CA HIS A 32 0.31 -13.88 -0.34
C HIS A 32 0.10 -12.94 0.87
N ARG A 33 0.79 -11.81 0.89
CA ARG A 33 0.75 -10.85 2.00
C ARG A 33 0.00 -9.58 1.67
N LEU A 34 -0.20 -9.26 0.39
CA LEU A 34 -0.78 -7.98 -0.05
C LEU A 34 -2.09 -7.62 0.67
N ILE A 35 -3.05 -8.55 0.78
CA ILE A 35 -4.33 -8.28 1.48
C ILE A 35 -4.10 -7.96 2.97
N LYS A 36 -3.19 -8.67 3.65
CA LYS A 36 -2.87 -8.41 5.06
C LYS A 36 -2.14 -7.07 5.23
N SER A 37 -1.27 -6.72 4.29
CA SER A 37 -0.58 -5.43 4.28
C SER A 37 -1.54 -4.28 4.01
N LEU A 38 -2.48 -4.41 3.06
CA LEU A 38 -3.52 -3.40 2.80
C LEU A 38 -4.42 -3.16 4.02
N ARG A 39 -4.80 -4.22 4.76
CA ARG A 39 -5.53 -4.08 6.03
C ARG A 39 -4.74 -3.29 7.07
N ASP A 40 -3.48 -3.65 7.27
CA ASP A 40 -2.64 -2.95 8.26
C ASP A 40 -2.34 -1.51 7.82
N ILE A 41 -2.19 -1.25 6.52
CA ILE A 41 -2.08 0.10 5.95
C ILE A 41 -3.34 0.90 6.24
N GLN A 42 -4.53 0.34 5.95
CA GLN A 42 -5.80 1.01 6.21
C GLN A 42 -5.99 1.32 7.70
N GLU A 43 -5.66 0.36 8.57
CA GLU A 43 -5.76 0.53 10.02
C GLU A 43 -4.85 1.62 10.56
N VAL A 44 -3.60 1.70 10.06
CA VAL A 44 -2.59 2.62 10.61
C VAL A 44 -2.60 3.97 9.91
N LEU A 45 -2.71 4.01 8.58
CA LEU A 45 -2.60 5.20 7.76
C LEU A 45 -3.94 5.79 7.33
N GLY A 46 -5.06 5.13 7.69
CA GLY A 46 -6.40 5.47 7.23
C GLY A 46 -6.62 5.12 5.76
N ASP A 47 -7.58 5.78 5.12
CA ASP A 47 -7.92 5.53 3.72
C ASP A 47 -6.97 6.23 2.74
N ARG A 48 -5.66 5.95 2.88
CA ARG A 48 -4.60 6.57 2.08
C ARG A 48 -4.67 6.13 0.63
N GLU A 49 -4.37 7.04 -0.30
CA GLU A 49 -4.20 6.69 -1.72
C GLU A 49 -2.96 5.82 -1.92
N ILE A 50 -3.11 4.73 -2.67
CA ILE A 50 -2.08 3.74 -2.96
C ILE A 50 -2.11 3.44 -4.46
N ALA A 51 -0.93 3.18 -5.03
CA ALA A 51 -0.78 2.52 -6.32
C ALA A 51 -0.13 1.15 -6.11
N LEU A 52 -0.77 0.11 -6.66
CA LEU A 52 -0.25 -1.24 -6.75
C LEU A 52 0.27 -1.44 -8.16
N LEU A 53 1.59 -1.60 -8.28
CA LEU A 53 2.24 -1.92 -9.55
C LEU A 53 2.65 -3.39 -9.48
N ARG A 54 2.15 -4.19 -10.41
CA ARG A 54 2.46 -5.61 -10.50
C ARG A 54 3.40 -5.84 -11.67
N GLU A 55 4.55 -6.44 -11.40
CA GLU A 55 5.52 -6.80 -12.43
C GLU A 55 5.54 -8.33 -12.60
N LEU A 56 5.08 -8.81 -13.76
CA LEU A 56 5.17 -10.23 -14.12
C LEU A 56 5.86 -10.49 -15.46
N THR A 57 6.06 -9.46 -16.29
CA THR A 57 6.79 -9.36 -17.58
C THR A 57 6.23 -8.15 -18.35
N LYS A 58 6.96 -7.64 -19.37
CA LYS A 58 6.57 -6.48 -20.21
C LYS A 58 5.14 -6.53 -20.82
N LYS A 59 4.47 -7.69 -20.85
CA LYS A 59 3.11 -7.85 -21.40
C LYS A 59 1.97 -7.82 -20.36
N PHE A 60 2.28 -7.97 -19.07
CA PHE A 60 1.27 -8.09 -18.01
C PHE A 60 1.48 -7.09 -16.87
N GLU A 61 2.16 -5.97 -17.15
CA GLU A 61 2.26 -4.87 -16.21
C GLU A 61 0.86 -4.32 -15.93
N GLN A 62 0.50 -4.25 -14.65
CA GLN A 62 -0.78 -3.72 -14.21
C GLN A 62 -0.51 -2.67 -13.14
N ILE A 63 -1.06 -1.47 -13.34
CA ILE A 63 -1.06 -0.41 -12.33
C ILE A 63 -2.50 -0.18 -11.90
N ILE A 64 -2.78 -0.42 -10.63
CA ILE A 64 -4.09 -0.20 -10.02
C ILE A 64 -3.94 0.89 -8.97
N ARG A 65 -4.80 1.90 -9.03
CA ARG A 65 -4.80 3.02 -8.08
C ARG A 65 -6.13 3.07 -7.36
N GLY A 66 -6.09 3.44 -6.09
CA GLY A 66 -7.27 3.61 -5.26
C GLY A 66 -6.90 3.94 -3.83
N SER A 67 -7.91 4.15 -3.00
CA SER A 67 -7.72 4.22 -1.56
C SER A 67 -7.41 2.85 -0.97
N ALA A 68 -6.80 2.80 0.23
CA ALA A 68 -6.49 1.56 0.92
C ALA A 68 -7.72 0.64 1.05
N ALA A 69 -8.90 1.20 1.34
CA ALA A 69 -10.16 0.48 1.41
C ALA A 69 -10.56 -0.13 0.05
N SER A 70 -10.55 0.69 -1.01
CA SER A 70 -10.96 0.23 -2.35
C SER A 70 -10.04 -0.85 -2.90
N LEU A 71 -8.72 -0.73 -2.65
CA LEU A 71 -7.73 -1.70 -3.10
C LEU A 71 -7.76 -2.99 -2.27
N LEU A 72 -8.11 -2.89 -0.98
CA LEU A 72 -8.37 -4.07 -0.15
C LEU A 72 -9.57 -4.86 -0.70
N GLU A 73 -10.68 -4.20 -0.96
CA GLU A 73 -11.88 -4.82 -1.52
C GLU A 73 -11.58 -5.43 -2.91
N TYR A 74 -10.93 -4.66 -3.79
CA TYR A 74 -10.52 -5.12 -5.11
C TYR A 74 -9.68 -6.40 -5.01
N SER A 75 -8.67 -6.41 -4.12
CA SER A 75 -7.74 -7.54 -3.96
C SER A 75 -8.40 -8.76 -3.32
N GLN A 76 -9.48 -8.60 -2.56
CA GLN A 76 -10.29 -9.72 -2.06
C GLN A 76 -11.10 -10.37 -3.18
N LYS A 77 -11.62 -9.57 -4.12
CA LYS A 77 -12.37 -10.07 -5.30
C LYS A 77 -11.45 -10.60 -6.40
N HIS A 78 -10.23 -10.07 -6.50
CA HIS A 78 -9.23 -10.45 -7.50
C HIS A 78 -7.95 -10.90 -6.78
N PRO A 79 -7.81 -12.20 -6.48
CA PRO A 79 -6.68 -12.72 -5.73
C PRO A 79 -5.33 -12.25 -6.31
N PRO A 80 -4.45 -11.62 -5.49
CA PRO A 80 -3.18 -11.08 -5.96
C PRO A 80 -2.28 -12.17 -6.56
N LYS A 81 -1.60 -11.86 -7.65
CA LYS A 81 -0.64 -12.74 -8.31
C LYS A 81 0.61 -11.94 -8.68
N GLY A 82 1.79 -12.56 -8.57
CA GLY A 82 3.07 -11.87 -8.82
C GLY A 82 3.47 -10.92 -7.69
N GLU A 83 4.70 -10.42 -7.76
CA GLU A 83 5.21 -9.44 -6.79
C GLU A 83 4.67 -8.04 -7.11
N PHE A 84 4.51 -7.24 -6.06
CA PHE A 84 3.97 -5.90 -6.13
C PHE A 84 4.96 -4.86 -5.62
N VAL A 85 5.02 -3.74 -6.32
CA VAL A 85 5.47 -2.47 -5.77
C VAL A 85 4.24 -1.73 -5.25
N VAL A 86 4.25 -1.39 -3.97
CA VAL A 86 3.19 -0.67 -3.28
C VAL A 86 3.66 0.76 -3.02
N ALA A 87 3.15 1.72 -3.79
CA ALA A 87 3.43 3.13 -3.61
C ALA A 87 2.30 3.78 -2.81
N ILE A 88 2.62 4.27 -1.61
CA ILE A 88 1.68 4.90 -0.67
C ILE A 88 1.86 6.41 -0.74
N LYS A 89 0.78 7.15 -0.99
CA LYS A 89 0.83 8.62 -1.03
C LYS A 89 1.20 9.18 0.35
N GLY A 90 2.08 10.17 0.35
CA GLY A 90 2.41 10.92 1.56
C GLY A 90 1.21 11.64 2.16
N LYS A 91 1.35 12.10 3.40
CA LYS A 91 0.28 12.79 4.14
C LYS A 91 -0.02 14.10 3.43
N VAL A 92 -1.25 14.24 2.95
CA VAL A 92 -1.72 15.50 2.40
C VAL A 92 -1.87 16.47 3.55
N GLN A 93 -1.08 17.55 3.56
CA GLN A 93 -1.42 18.70 4.38
C GLN A 93 -2.67 19.33 3.78
N LEU A 94 -3.80 19.18 4.47
CA LEU A 94 -4.94 20.04 4.23
C LEU A 94 -4.48 21.45 4.60
N ASN A 95 -4.13 22.25 3.61
CA ASN A 95 -4.07 23.68 3.84
C ASN A 95 -5.52 24.11 4.06
N PRO A 96 -5.90 24.64 5.25
CA PRO A 96 -7.19 25.28 5.36
C PRO A 96 -7.18 26.40 4.32
N LYS A 97 -8.08 26.31 3.33
CA LYS A 97 -8.33 27.45 2.45
C LYS A 97 -8.74 28.59 3.38
N GLY A 98 -7.94 29.65 3.40
CA GLY A 98 -8.23 30.88 4.13
C GLY A 98 -9.51 31.52 3.65
#